data_AF-A0A537ZWD0-F1
#
_entry.id   AF-A0A537ZWD0-F1
#
_cell.length_a   1.000
_cell.length_b   1.000
_cell.length_c   1.000
_cell.angle_alpha   90.00
_cell.angle_beta   90.00
_cell.angle_gamma   90.00
#
_symmetry.space_group_name_H-M   'P 1'
#
loop_
_entity.id
_entity.type
_entity.pdbx_description
1 polymer ?
#
loop_
_entity_poly.entity_id
_entity_poly.type
_entity_poly.pdbx_seq_one_letter_code
_entity_poly.pdbx_strand_id
1 'polypeptide(L)'
;MGSWYWIGVCAGLGVAIGVLLTGLLGATRALLAAALVLAGGAGVLVGYGLGQWDEAIGGGAGGVLGSLGAAQLVAGTLRRGGTRFGTAIFMGVAAVVLAALTWIPIAGYVEAAVVPALAARLRGRMPERYAGLRSLARD
;
A
#
# COMPACT_ATOMS: atom_id res chain seq x y z
N MET A 1 23.04 -6.65 15.41
CA MET A 1 21.68 -6.95 14.93
C MET A 1 21.75 -8.06 13.89
N GLY A 2 20.89 -9.08 13.97
CA GLY A 2 20.87 -10.18 13.00
C GLY A 2 20.18 -9.80 11.68
N SER A 3 20.41 -10.58 10.61
CA SER A 3 19.84 -10.37 9.26
C SER A 3 18.32 -10.19 9.27
N TRP A 4 17.62 -10.87 10.18
CA TRP A 4 16.16 -10.76 10.36
C TRP A 4 15.66 -9.31 10.57
N TYR A 5 16.45 -8.46 11.25
CA TYR A 5 16.09 -7.05 11.45
C TYR A 5 16.12 -6.28 10.12
N TRP A 6 17.17 -6.47 9.33
CA TRP A 6 17.35 -5.77 8.06
C TRP A 6 16.34 -6.22 7.01
N ILE A 7 15.96 -7.50 7.00
CA ILE A 7 14.88 -8.01 6.16
C ILE A 7 13.55 -7.33 6.52
N GLY A 8 13.25 -7.19 7.81
CA GLY A 8 12.05 -6.48 8.29
C GLY A 8 12.04 -4.99 7.89
N VAL A 9 13.17 -4.29 8.03
CA VAL A 9 13.31 -2.89 7.61
C VAL A 9 13.10 -2.76 6.10
N CYS A 10 13.74 -3.62 5.30
CA CYS A 10 13.59 -3.59 3.84
C CYS A 10 12.14 -3.86 3.41
N ALA A 11 11.47 -4.83 4.03
CA ALA A 11 10.06 -5.10 3.77
C ALA A 11 9.17 -3.90 4.08
N GLY A 12 9.34 -3.24 5.23
CA GLY A 12 8.57 -2.05 5.56
C GLY A 12 8.87 -0.87 4.62
N LEU A 13 10.13 -0.65 4.23
CA LEU A 13 10.51 0.39 3.27
C LEU A 13 9.87 0.14 1.90
N GLY A 14 9.84 -1.14 1.49
CA GLY A 14 9.07 -1.58 0.33
C GLY A 14 7.61 -1.15 0.45
N VAL A 15 6.95 -1.46 1.56
CA VAL A 15 5.54 -1.08 1.81
C VAL A 15 5.33 0.43 1.67
N ALA A 16 6.19 1.24 2.29
CA ALA A 16 6.13 2.70 2.21
C ALA A 16 6.26 3.20 0.76
N ILE A 17 7.21 2.66 -0.01
CA ILE A 17 7.38 2.97 -1.44
C ILE A 17 6.13 2.59 -2.24
N GLY A 18 5.57 1.41 -1.98
CA GLY A 18 4.35 0.95 -2.63
C GLY A 18 3.15 1.85 -2.36
N VAL A 19 2.98 2.31 -1.12
CA VAL A 19 1.93 3.26 -0.71
C VAL A 19 2.12 4.61 -1.41
N LEU A 20 3.35 5.14 -1.41
CA LEU A 20 3.68 6.42 -2.04
C LEU A 20 3.40 6.41 -3.54
N LEU A 21 3.95 5.43 -4.26
CA LEU A 21 3.78 5.31 -5.71
C LEU A 21 2.31 5.15 -6.08
N THR A 22 1.56 4.39 -5.30
CA THR A 22 0.12 4.20 -5.53
C THR A 22 -0.68 5.48 -5.31
N GLY A 23 -0.32 6.29 -4.31
CA GLY A 23 -0.91 7.61 -4.10
C GLY A 23 -0.65 8.58 -5.25
N LEU A 24 0.55 8.54 -5.84
CA LEU A 24 0.95 9.40 -6.96
C LEU A 24 0.32 8.95 -8.30
N LEU A 25 0.29 7.65 -8.54
CA LEU A 25 -0.12 7.05 -9.81
C LEU A 25 -1.58 6.56 -9.83
N GLY A 26 -2.35 6.66 -8.74
CA GLY A 26 -3.68 6.05 -8.65
C GLY A 26 -4.80 6.60 -9.56
N ALA A 27 -4.48 7.46 -10.53
CA ALA A 27 -5.45 8.10 -11.43
C ALA A 27 -6.12 7.11 -12.39
N THR A 28 -5.43 6.07 -12.85
CA THR A 28 -5.98 5.09 -13.80
C THR A 28 -5.55 3.67 -13.44
N ARG A 29 -6.29 2.67 -13.95
CA ARG A 29 -5.94 1.25 -13.74
C ARG A 29 -4.56 0.89 -14.32
N ALA A 30 -4.20 1.48 -15.46
CA ALA A 30 -2.89 1.29 -16.07
C ALA A 30 -1.78 1.87 -15.18
N LEU A 31 -1.98 3.06 -14.62
CA LEU A 31 -1.01 3.68 -13.72
C LEU A 31 -0.92 2.94 -12.37
N LEU A 32 -2.01 2.33 -11.87
CA LEU A 32 -1.97 1.43 -10.71
C LEU A 32 -1.16 0.15 -10.99
N ALA A 33 -1.31 -0.44 -12.18
CA ALA A 33 -0.49 -1.58 -12.58
C ALA A 33 0.99 -1.19 -12.73
N ALA A 34 1.28 0.00 -13.28
CA ALA A 34 2.63 0.53 -13.33
C ALA A 34 3.18 0.77 -11.91
N ALA A 35 2.39 1.32 -11.00
CA ALA A 35 2.78 1.55 -9.60
C ALA A 35 3.13 0.24 -8.89
N LEU A 36 2.38 -0.84 -9.13
CA LEU A 36 2.67 -2.18 -8.59
C LEU A 36 4.04 -2.68 -9.04
N VAL A 37 4.31 -2.63 -10.35
CA VAL A 37 5.58 -3.10 -10.92
C VAL A 37 6.75 -2.23 -10.44
N LEU A 38 6.58 -0.92 -10.46
CA LEU A 38 7.59 0.04 -9.99
C LEU A 38 7.84 -0.11 -8.49
N ALA A 39 6.81 -0.36 -7.68
CA ALA A 39 6.95 -0.57 -6.25
C ALA A 39 7.72 -1.86 -5.92
N GLY A 40 7.38 -2.95 -6.60
CA GLY A 40 8.13 -4.20 -6.48
C GLY A 40 9.59 -4.01 -6.89
N GLY A 41 9.84 -3.42 -8.06
CA GLY A 41 11.20 -3.16 -8.55
C GLY A 41 12.01 -2.23 -7.64
N ALA A 42 11.42 -1.10 -7.22
CA ALA A 42 12.07 -0.16 -6.31
C ALA A 42 12.35 -0.80 -4.93
N GLY A 43 11.41 -1.60 -4.41
CA GLY A 43 11.61 -2.36 -3.18
C GLY A 43 12.77 -3.37 -3.27
N VAL A 44 12.89 -4.09 -4.39
CA VAL A 44 14.02 -5.00 -4.65
C VAL A 44 15.34 -4.22 -4.71
N LEU A 45 15.38 -3.10 -5.44
CA LEU A 45 16.58 -2.27 -5.56
C LEU A 45 17.02 -1.70 -4.20
N VAL A 46 16.08 -1.24 -3.39
CA VAL A 46 16.36 -0.74 -2.04
C VAL A 46 16.85 -1.85 -1.12
N GLY A 47 16.21 -3.02 -1.14
CA GLY A 47 16.65 -4.16 -0.35
C GLY A 47 18.03 -4.68 -0.76
N TYR A 48 18.31 -4.72 -2.06
CA TYR A 48 19.63 -5.09 -2.59
C TYR A 48 20.72 -4.06 -2.24
N GLY A 49 20.37 -2.77 -2.17
CA GLY A 49 21.30 -1.71 -1.77
C GLY A 49 21.67 -1.73 -0.28
N LEU A 50 20.83 -2.33 0.57
CA LEU A 50 21.02 -2.40 2.02
C LEU A 50 21.62 -3.74 2.49
N GLY A 51 21.49 -4.80 1.70
CA GLY A 51 21.87 -6.15 2.12
C GLY A 51 22.14 -7.11 0.96
N GLN A 52 21.72 -8.36 1.14
CA GLN A 52 21.87 -9.45 0.19
C GLN A 52 20.50 -9.76 -0.46
N TRP A 53 20.38 -10.93 -1.07
CA TRP A 53 19.14 -11.36 -1.72
C TRP A 53 17.95 -11.47 -0.77
N ASP A 54 18.17 -11.79 0.50
CA ASP A 54 17.09 -11.92 1.49
C ASP A 54 16.39 -10.58 1.74
N GLU A 55 17.16 -9.50 1.86
CA GLU A 55 16.68 -8.13 2.01
C GLU A 55 16.00 -7.62 0.73
N ALA A 56 16.52 -7.98 -0.45
CA ALA A 56 15.95 -7.65 -1.74
C ALA A 56 14.55 -8.28 -1.92
N ILE A 57 14.39 -9.55 -1.56
CA ILE A 57 13.09 -10.24 -1.61
C ILE A 57 12.12 -9.61 -0.60
N GLY A 58 12.59 -9.30 0.61
CA GLY A 58 11.79 -8.61 1.62
C GLY A 58 11.25 -7.26 1.12
N GLY A 59 12.14 -6.41 0.59
CA GLY A 59 11.76 -5.10 0.04
C GLY A 59 10.82 -5.19 -1.16
N GLY A 60 11.07 -6.13 -2.08
CA GLY A 60 10.19 -6.38 -3.22
C GLY A 60 8.78 -6.81 -2.80
N ALA A 61 8.68 -7.79 -1.90
CA ALA A 61 7.41 -8.27 -1.37
C ALA A 61 6.65 -7.15 -0.64
N GLY A 62 7.37 -6.34 0.15
CA GLY A 62 6.83 -5.15 0.80
C GLY A 62 6.23 -4.16 -0.19
N GLY A 63 6.96 -3.83 -1.26
CA GLY A 63 6.49 -2.95 -2.34
C GLY A 63 5.19 -3.40 -2.99
N VAL A 64 5.10 -4.70 -3.28
CA VAL A 64 3.89 -5.30 -3.85
C VAL A 64 2.73 -5.25 -2.85
N LEU A 65 2.93 -5.63 -1.60
CA LEU A 65 1.86 -5.64 -0.59
C LEU A 65 1.38 -4.22 -0.25
N GLY A 66 2.31 -3.27 -0.11
CA GLY A 66 2.00 -1.87 0.15
C GLY A 66 1.19 -1.22 -0.97
N SER A 67 1.57 -1.48 -2.23
CA SER A 67 0.85 -0.94 -3.39
C SER A 67 -0.55 -1.56 -3.53
N LEU A 68 -0.70 -2.88 -3.34
CA LEU A 68 -2.01 -3.54 -3.37
C LEU A 68 -2.95 -3.02 -2.28
N GLY A 69 -2.43 -2.80 -1.07
CA GLY A 69 -3.22 -2.27 0.04
C GLY A 69 -3.66 -0.81 -0.19
N ALA A 70 -2.74 0.03 -0.65
CA ALA A 70 -3.01 1.43 -0.96
C ALA A 70 -3.94 1.60 -2.17
N ALA A 71 -3.88 0.70 -3.15
CA ALA A 71 -4.64 0.81 -4.41
C ALA A 71 -6.15 0.84 -4.16
N GLN A 72 -6.64 0.06 -3.20
CA GLN A 72 -8.06 0.05 -2.86
C GLN A 72 -8.52 1.36 -2.21
N LEU A 73 -7.67 1.94 -1.36
CA LEU A 73 -7.95 3.22 -0.73
C LEU A 73 -7.96 4.34 -1.78
N VAL A 74 -6.92 4.45 -2.60
CA VAL A 74 -6.80 5.50 -3.62
C VAL A 74 -7.89 5.38 -4.69
N ALA A 75 -8.15 4.18 -5.20
CA ALA A 75 -9.25 3.98 -6.15
C ALA A 75 -10.62 4.27 -5.51
N GLY A 76 -10.80 3.94 -4.24
CA GLY A 76 -12.01 4.24 -3.49
C GLY A 76 -12.24 5.73 -3.28
N THR A 77 -11.21 6.50 -2.91
CA THR A 77 -11.31 7.95 -2.67
C THR A 77 -11.59 8.71 -3.96
N LEU A 78 -10.89 8.38 -5.05
CA LEU A 78 -11.09 9.04 -6.34
C LEU A 78 -12.49 8.75 -6.92
N ARG A 79 -12.99 7.52 -6.77
CA ARG A 79 -14.37 7.16 -7.19
C ARG A 79 -15.46 7.89 -6.40
N ARG A 80 -15.15 8.37 -5.19
CA ARG A 80 -16.06 9.13 -4.32
C ARG A 80 -15.95 10.66 -4.54
N GLY A 81 -15.18 11.10 -5.54
CA GLY A 81 -15.01 12.52 -5.87
C GLY A 81 -13.82 13.21 -5.17
N GLY A 82 -12.91 12.45 -4.55
CA GLY A 82 -11.70 13.01 -3.94
C GLY A 82 -10.73 13.61 -4.97
N THR A 83 -9.95 14.62 -4.55
CA THR A 83 -8.94 15.24 -5.42
C THR A 83 -7.68 14.37 -5.52
N ARG A 84 -7.07 14.31 -6.70
CA ARG A 84 -5.84 13.55 -6.94
C ARG A 84 -4.70 14.05 -6.06
N PHE A 85 -4.52 15.36 -5.99
CA PHE A 85 -3.44 15.98 -5.23
C PHE A 85 -3.62 15.79 -3.71
N GLY A 86 -4.84 15.97 -3.19
CA GLY A 86 -5.11 15.74 -1.77
C GLY A 86 -4.84 14.29 -1.37
N THR A 87 -5.31 13.33 -2.19
CA THR A 87 -5.06 11.90 -1.95
C THR A 87 -3.57 11.58 -1.99
N ALA A 88 -2.82 12.14 -2.94
CA ALA A 88 -1.37 11.95 -3.03
C ALA A 88 -0.63 12.50 -1.81
N ILE A 89 -1.00 13.67 -1.29
CA ILE A 89 -0.40 14.23 -0.07
C ILE A 89 -0.64 13.32 1.13
N PHE A 90 -1.88 12.89 1.36
CA PHE A 90 -2.18 12.00 2.51
C PHE A 90 -1.44 10.67 2.41
N MET A 91 -1.35 10.09 1.21
CA MET A 91 -0.58 8.86 0.98
C MET A 91 0.93 9.11 1.14
N GLY A 92 1.43 10.28 0.78
CA GLY A 92 2.81 10.68 1.02
C GLY A 92 3.14 10.79 2.51
N VAL A 93 2.29 11.46 3.29
CA VAL A 93 2.43 11.53 4.75
C VAL A 93 2.36 10.12 5.36
N ALA A 94 1.40 9.30 4.93
CA ALA A 94 1.28 7.91 5.39
C ALA A 94 2.55 7.10 5.07
N ALA A 95 3.11 7.26 3.88
CA ALA A 95 4.35 6.58 3.50
C ALA A 95 5.54 7.02 4.38
N VAL A 96 5.65 8.30 4.73
CA VAL A 96 6.69 8.79 5.65
C VAL A 96 6.53 8.19 7.05
N VAL A 97 5.29 8.11 7.55
CA VAL A 97 5.01 7.51 8.86
C VAL A 97 5.36 6.02 8.86
N LEU A 98 4.95 5.27 7.82
CA LEU A 98 5.31 3.86 7.66
C LEU A 98 6.83 3.69 7.59
N ALA A 99 7.51 4.48 6.75
CA ALA A 99 8.96 4.45 6.65
C ALA A 99 9.61 4.68 8.01
N ALA A 100 9.19 5.68 8.79
CA ALA A 100 9.72 5.93 10.13
C ALA A 100 9.47 4.75 11.09
N LEU A 101 8.29 4.13 11.04
CA LEU A 101 7.94 2.99 11.87
C LEU A 101 8.81 1.76 11.59
N THR A 102 9.36 1.60 10.38
CA THR A 102 10.20 0.45 10.04
C THR A 102 11.49 0.33 10.85
N TRP A 103 12.00 1.45 11.38
CA TRP A 103 13.16 1.45 12.28
C TRP A 103 12.84 0.87 13.68
N ILE A 104 11.55 0.70 14.01
CA ILE A 104 11.14 -0.03 15.19
C ILE A 104 11.23 -1.53 14.87
N PRO A 105 12.02 -2.32 15.63
CA PRO A 105 12.11 -3.76 15.43
C PRO A 105 10.73 -4.41 15.39
N ILE A 106 10.52 -5.39 14.51
CA ILE A 106 9.25 -6.13 14.29
C ILE A 106 8.17 -5.31 13.56
N ALA A 107 8.17 -3.98 13.61
CA ALA A 107 7.13 -3.16 12.99
C ALA A 107 7.01 -3.36 11.47
N GLY A 108 8.13 -3.53 10.76
CA GLY A 108 8.11 -3.80 9.32
C GLY A 108 7.36 -5.09 8.93
N TYR A 109 7.42 -6.14 9.76
CA TYR A 109 6.63 -7.35 9.55
C TYR A 109 5.14 -7.14 9.81
N VAL A 110 4.82 -6.33 10.84
CA VAL A 110 3.45 -5.97 11.18
C VAL A 110 2.82 -5.16 10.05
N GLU A 111 3.54 -4.20 9.48
CA GLU A 111 3.06 -3.41 8.34
C GLU A 111 2.78 -4.28 7.12
N ALA A 112 3.69 -5.20 6.79
CA ALA A 112 3.52 -6.14 5.68
C ALA A 112 2.28 -7.04 5.84
N ALA A 113 1.86 -7.33 7.08
CA ALA A 113 0.65 -8.12 7.34
C ALA A 113 -0.62 -7.26 7.43
N VAL A 114 -0.55 -6.10 8.10
CA VAL A 114 -1.71 -5.26 8.42
C VAL A 114 -2.26 -4.57 7.17
N VAL A 115 -1.39 -4.07 6.29
CA VAL A 115 -1.80 -3.35 5.07
C VAL A 115 -2.68 -4.21 4.15
N PRO A 116 -2.30 -5.45 3.76
CA PRO A 116 -3.15 -6.31 2.95
C PRO A 116 -4.38 -6.81 3.72
N ALA A 117 -4.27 -7.06 5.02
CA ALA A 117 -5.41 -7.47 5.84
C ALA A 117 -6.48 -6.36 5.91
N LEU A 118 -6.08 -5.10 6.03
CA LEU A 118 -6.98 -3.95 6.04
C LEU A 118 -7.71 -3.82 4.69
N ALA A 119 -6.98 -4.01 3.58
CA ALA A 119 -7.55 -4.01 2.24
C ALA A 119 -8.58 -5.14 2.06
N ALA A 120 -8.26 -6.36 2.48
CA ALA A 120 -9.20 -7.48 2.46
C ALA A 120 -10.50 -7.16 3.24
N ARG A 121 -10.37 -6.54 4.42
CA ARG A 121 -11.51 -6.15 5.26
C ARG A 121 -12.39 -5.08 4.62
N LEU A 122 -11.80 -4.10 3.92
CA LEU A 122 -12.53 -3.04 3.24
C LEU A 122 -13.32 -3.56 2.04
N ARG A 123 -12.82 -4.60 1.35
CA ARG A 123 -13.51 -5.27 0.25
C ARG A 123 -14.85 -5.89 0.67
N GLY A 124 -14.93 -6.38 1.91
CA GLY A 124 -16.15 -6.98 2.47
C GLY A 124 -17.24 -5.98 2.87
N ARG A 125 -16.98 -4.67 2.88
CA ARG A 125 -17.94 -3.63 3.29
C ARG A 125 -18.58 -2.86 2.13
N MET A 126 -18.56 -3.40 0.91
CA MET A 126 -19.30 -2.76 -0.19
C MET A 126 -20.80 -2.78 0.12
N PRO A 127 -21.47 -1.61 0.18
CA PRO A 127 -22.89 -1.57 0.46
C PRO A 127 -23.67 -2.26 -0.67
N GLU A 128 -24.70 -3.02 -0.30
CA GLU A 128 -25.59 -3.67 -1.25
C GLU A 128 -26.17 -2.61 -2.21
N ARG A 129 -25.92 -2.82 -3.50
CA ARG A 129 -26.22 -1.90 -4.62
C ARG A 129 -27.69 -1.42 -4.69
N TYR A 130 -28.57 -2.07 -3.93
CA TYR A 130 -30.01 -1.85 -3.93
C TYR A 130 -30.58 -1.49 -2.55
N ALA A 131 -29.77 -1.08 -1.57
CA ALA A 131 -30.27 -0.72 -0.23
C ALA A 131 -31.20 0.50 -0.21
N GLY A 132 -30.88 1.54 -0.99
CA GLY A 132 -31.69 2.76 -1.08
C GLY A 132 -32.87 2.69 -2.06
N LEU A 133 -32.95 1.65 -2.90
CA LEU A 133 -34.03 1.49 -3.89
C LEU A 133 -35.27 0.78 -3.31
N ARG A 134 -35.11 0.09 -2.17
CA ARG A 134 -36.20 -0.61 -1.45
C ARG A 134 -37.21 0.36 -0.82
N SER A 135 -36.74 1.55 -0.44
CA SER A 135 -37.60 2.60 0.11
C SER A 135 -38.36 3.36 -0.95
N LEU A 136 -37.89 3.34 -2.22
CA LEU A 136 -38.59 3.97 -3.35
C LEU A 136 -39.62 3.05 -4.01
N ALA A 137 -39.48 1.73 -3.87
CA ALA A 137 -40.41 0.76 -4.43
C ALA A 137 -41.65 0.52 -3.55
N ARG A 138 -41.87 1.33 -2.50
CA ARG A 138 -42.96 1.15 -1.52
C ARG A 138 -44.18 2.04 -1.77
N ASP A 139 -44.16 2.89 -2.80
CA ASP A 139 -45.31 3.71 -3.19
C ASP A 139 -46.02 3.15 -4.44
#